data_AF-A0A928T0T4-F1
#
_entry.id   AF-A0A928T0T4-F1
#
_cell.length_a   1.000
_cell.length_b   1.000
_cell.length_c   1.000
_cell.angle_alpha   90.00
_cell.angle_beta   90.00
_cell.angle_gamma   90.00
#
_symmetry.space_group_name_H-M   'P 1'
#
loop_
_entity.id
_entity.type
_entity.pdbx_description
1 polymer ?
#
loop_
_entity_poly.entity_id
_entity_poly.type
_entity_poly.pdbx_seq_one_letter_code
_entity_poly.pdbx_strand_id
1 'polypeptide(L)'
;MWKALGAFVACATLAVACAGSTEDGGSTPSGGSGGASGGTGGATGGSGGTQVFPSCNDGAKGETETDVDCGGTCPPCADKKACKAIEDCLSKICTDGVCGGCTATSPCPNALACVAGICQPCTGNADCAAGQACTSGKCGDCGGAGACATGQACVNGKCGPCDSSADCGGGQVCDNGSCKPCESAGQCAPGQICQAGACGPCAKTSDCPAGQACVGGACGNCTANSDCEPGQACVGGVCGPCSSASQCTSGQACVGGKCGACSTTDDCPKGQACVGGTCGACTLASQCSGTDACVNGACTACTVSSQCGSGKVCDFGRCLAGKEVQMYQCPPSQSLGGGSWGFYGCQGHVASTPTCTIIEYPSSQSFNCTPLGKLALVTATAPAAPGTTQVSMYQCPPSQSLGGGSWGFYGCQNQLASTPTCTIIEAPTTQAFNCTAAGKISLAASPPTAPPGGKVVPMYQCPPQQSLGGGSWGFYGCQGQLASTPTCNITEYPSSQNFTCTPVGSMVLGP
;
A
#
# COMPACT_ATOMS: atom_id res chain seq x y z
N MET A 1 -14.14 25.21 -46.97
CA MET A 1 -12.99 25.85 -47.65
C MET A 1 -11.70 25.25 -47.10
N TRP A 2 -10.73 25.02 -47.98
CA TRP A 2 -9.41 24.33 -47.91
C TRP A 2 -8.65 24.17 -46.57
N LYS A 3 -8.16 22.94 -46.26
CA LYS A 3 -6.77 22.36 -46.35
C LYS A 3 -5.81 22.89 -45.26
N ALA A 4 -4.89 22.15 -44.62
CA ALA A 4 -4.10 20.93 -44.91
C ALA A 4 -3.71 20.24 -43.56
N LEU A 5 -3.70 18.91 -43.39
CA LEU A 5 -2.76 17.85 -43.83
C LEU A 5 -1.31 17.96 -43.30
N GLY A 6 -0.87 16.93 -42.58
CA GLY A 6 0.53 16.70 -42.20
C GLY A 6 0.74 15.50 -41.26
N ALA A 7 0.50 14.28 -41.74
CA ALA A 7 1.00 13.04 -41.14
C ALA A 7 2.13 12.51 -42.03
N PHE A 8 3.22 12.01 -41.43
CA PHE A 8 4.16 11.14 -42.14
C PHE A 8 4.70 10.04 -41.21
N VAL A 9 4.49 8.81 -41.66
CA VAL A 9 5.07 7.54 -41.20
C VAL A 9 5.98 7.04 -42.32
N ALA A 10 7.18 6.55 -41.97
CA ALA A 10 8.01 5.57 -42.69
C ALA A 10 9.14 5.18 -41.70
N CYS A 11 9.39 3.95 -41.25
CA CYS A 11 9.46 2.59 -41.84
C CYS A 11 10.63 2.37 -42.81
N ALA A 12 11.30 1.21 -42.62
CA ALA A 12 12.44 0.60 -43.35
C ALA A 12 13.86 1.00 -42.85
N THR A 13 14.86 0.12 -42.61
CA THR A 13 15.05 -1.31 -42.92
C THR A 13 16.30 -1.87 -42.18
N LEU A 14 16.36 -3.21 -42.12
CA LEU A 14 17.37 -4.11 -41.52
C LEU A 14 18.53 -4.45 -42.51
N ALA A 15 19.78 -4.65 -42.01
CA ALA A 15 20.85 -5.62 -42.44
C ALA A 15 22.23 -5.22 -41.82
N VAL A 16 22.91 -6.00 -40.96
CA VAL A 16 23.82 -7.19 -41.20
C VAL A 16 25.01 -6.83 -42.13
N ALA A 17 26.32 -6.99 -41.86
CA ALA A 17 27.15 -7.56 -40.77
C ALA A 17 28.64 -7.12 -40.91
N CYS A 18 29.42 -7.42 -39.84
CA CYS A 18 30.85 -7.78 -39.75
C CYS A 18 31.99 -6.73 -39.87
N ALA A 19 32.75 -6.61 -38.76
CA ALA A 19 34.20 -6.81 -38.58
C ALA A 19 34.93 -5.67 -37.84
N GLY A 20 35.68 -6.01 -36.79
CA GLY A 20 36.69 -5.13 -36.19
C GLY A 20 36.75 -5.14 -34.65
N SER A 21 37.39 -6.17 -34.08
CA SER A 21 37.84 -6.30 -32.69
C SER A 21 39.23 -5.69 -32.48
N THR A 22 39.49 -5.11 -31.29
CA THR A 22 40.75 -5.06 -30.49
C THR A 22 40.61 -3.97 -29.40
N GLU A 23 41.08 -4.06 -28.15
CA GLU A 23 41.80 -5.06 -27.36
C GLU A 23 41.66 -4.68 -25.86
N ASP A 24 41.46 -5.70 -25.02
CA ASP A 24 41.56 -5.66 -23.54
C ASP A 24 42.93 -6.19 -23.11
N GLY A 25 43.50 -5.65 -22.04
CA GLY A 25 44.79 -6.09 -21.51
C GLY A 25 44.89 -5.95 -19.99
N GLY A 26 44.53 -7.01 -19.28
CA GLY A 26 44.85 -7.22 -17.87
C GLY A 26 45.10 -8.70 -17.61
N SER A 27 46.22 -9.04 -16.97
CA SER A 27 46.49 -10.40 -16.47
C SER A 27 47.48 -10.39 -15.31
N THR A 28 47.08 -11.02 -14.21
CA THR A 28 47.87 -11.41 -13.03
C THR A 28 47.92 -12.96 -12.93
N PRO A 29 48.78 -13.55 -12.07
CA PRO A 29 49.47 -14.81 -12.35
C PRO A 29 49.10 -16.00 -11.44
N SER A 30 49.54 -17.23 -11.81
CA SER A 30 50.12 -18.24 -10.89
C SER A 30 50.45 -19.59 -11.56
N GLY A 31 51.70 -20.05 -11.38
CA GLY A 31 52.03 -21.22 -10.54
C GLY A 31 52.13 -22.65 -11.11
N GLY A 32 53.36 -23.21 -11.10
CA GLY A 32 53.70 -24.65 -11.00
C GLY A 32 54.01 -25.39 -12.32
N SER A 33 54.89 -26.40 -12.45
CA SER A 33 56.07 -26.92 -11.72
C SER A 33 56.66 -28.11 -12.52
N GLY A 34 58.00 -28.27 -12.54
CA GLY A 34 58.68 -29.58 -12.75
C GLY A 34 59.64 -29.74 -13.93
N GLY A 35 60.90 -30.17 -13.66
CA GLY A 35 61.66 -31.08 -14.56
C GLY A 35 63.08 -30.73 -15.03
N ALA A 36 64.06 -30.94 -14.14
CA ALA A 36 65.51 -31.20 -14.26
C ALA A 36 66.33 -31.21 -15.60
N SER A 37 67.59 -30.77 -15.44
CA SER A 37 68.88 -31.39 -15.84
C SER A 37 69.69 -30.74 -16.97
N GLY A 38 71.01 -30.64 -16.73
CA GLY A 38 72.03 -30.54 -17.77
C GLY A 38 73.04 -29.40 -17.57
N GLY A 39 74.20 -29.70 -16.99
CA GLY A 39 75.28 -28.74 -16.83
C GLY A 39 76.19 -28.56 -18.05
N THR A 40 77.25 -27.80 -17.79
CA THR A 40 78.51 -27.61 -18.53
C THR A 40 78.57 -26.57 -19.65
N GLY A 41 79.42 -25.57 -19.39
CA GLY A 41 80.50 -25.16 -20.30
C GLY A 41 80.17 -24.17 -21.41
N GLY A 42 81.00 -23.12 -21.51
CA GLY A 42 81.21 -22.42 -22.79
C GLY A 42 81.13 -20.90 -22.68
N ALA A 43 82.28 -20.29 -22.41
CA ALA A 43 82.51 -18.88 -22.66
C ALA A 43 82.44 -18.55 -24.16
N THR A 44 81.76 -17.46 -24.51
CA THR A 44 82.08 -16.47 -25.57
C THR A 44 81.02 -15.37 -25.43
N GLY A 45 81.33 -14.14 -25.05
CA GLY A 45 81.99 -13.16 -25.91
C GLY A 45 80.91 -12.22 -26.52
N GLY A 46 80.61 -11.13 -25.82
CA GLY A 46 79.61 -10.13 -26.25
C GLY A 46 79.78 -8.82 -25.48
N SER A 47 80.64 -7.95 -26.00
CA SER A 47 80.98 -6.64 -25.45
C SER A 47 79.82 -5.65 -25.54
N GLY A 48 79.49 -5.04 -24.39
CA GLY A 48 78.65 -3.86 -24.26
C GLY A 48 79.01 -3.10 -22.99
N GLY A 49 80.04 -2.23 -23.08
CA GLY A 49 80.32 -1.15 -22.12
C GLY A 49 80.95 -1.54 -20.78
N THR A 50 82.22 -1.94 -20.76
CA THR A 50 83.01 -2.05 -19.52
C THR A 50 83.46 -0.66 -19.06
N GLN A 51 82.92 -0.19 -17.94
CA GLN A 51 83.57 0.84 -17.11
C GLN A 51 84.91 0.26 -16.62
N VAL A 52 86.03 0.83 -17.05
CA VAL A 52 87.37 0.47 -16.55
C VAL A 52 87.65 1.32 -15.31
N PHE A 53 87.43 0.76 -14.12
CA PHE A 53 88.01 1.32 -12.90
C PHE A 53 89.46 0.79 -12.78
N PRO A 54 90.51 1.63 -12.89
CA PRO A 54 91.86 1.11 -13.15
C PRO A 54 92.57 0.37 -12.00
N SER A 55 91.97 0.20 -10.81
CA SER A 55 92.68 -0.35 -9.64
C SER A 55 91.86 -1.25 -8.70
N CYS A 56 90.60 -1.56 -9.00
CA CYS A 56 89.71 -2.24 -8.03
C CYS A 56 89.98 -3.76 -7.83
N ASN A 57 91.09 -4.29 -8.33
CA ASN A 57 91.45 -5.72 -8.26
C ASN A 57 92.99 -5.91 -8.37
N ASP A 58 93.77 -4.93 -7.92
CA ASP A 58 95.23 -4.93 -8.04
C ASP A 58 95.96 -5.36 -6.74
N GLY A 59 95.21 -5.67 -5.68
CA GLY A 59 95.75 -6.15 -4.41
C GLY A 59 96.25 -5.04 -3.49
N ALA A 60 96.10 -3.77 -3.88
CA ALA A 60 96.51 -2.61 -3.11
C ALA A 60 95.33 -1.66 -2.86
N LYS A 61 95.37 -0.93 -1.74
CA LYS A 61 94.35 0.10 -1.45
C LYS A 61 94.66 1.38 -2.22
N GLY A 62 93.83 1.72 -3.19
CA GLY A 62 93.86 2.98 -3.92
C GLY A 62 93.34 4.18 -3.11
N GLU A 63 93.47 5.40 -3.66
CA GLU A 63 93.01 6.63 -3.00
C GLU A 63 91.49 6.76 -2.95
N THR A 64 90.78 6.16 -3.91
CA THR A 64 89.31 6.19 -4.01
C THR A 64 88.64 4.98 -3.36
N GLU A 65 89.42 4.03 -2.85
CA GLU A 65 88.93 2.83 -2.17
C GLU A 65 88.84 3.02 -0.67
N THR A 66 87.92 2.29 -0.02
CA THR A 66 87.80 2.31 1.44
C THR A 66 88.53 1.15 2.09
N ASP A 67 88.67 0.02 1.40
CA ASP A 67 89.56 -1.10 1.75
C ASP A 67 90.22 -1.65 0.47
N VAL A 68 91.18 -2.57 0.60
CA VAL A 68 91.92 -3.16 -0.53
C VAL A 68 90.93 -3.78 -1.54
N ASP A 69 90.94 -3.29 -2.78
CA ASP A 69 90.12 -3.75 -3.91
C ASP A 69 88.60 -3.57 -3.74
N CYS A 70 88.12 -2.69 -2.84
CA CYS A 70 86.68 -2.47 -2.63
C CYS A 70 86.30 -1.12 -2.00
N GLY A 71 85.04 -0.73 -2.19
CA GLY A 71 84.45 0.49 -1.66
C GLY A 71 84.79 1.76 -2.45
N GLY A 72 84.07 2.86 -2.18
CA GLY A 72 84.16 4.11 -2.92
C GLY A 72 83.75 3.97 -4.38
N THR A 73 84.71 4.07 -5.30
CA THR A 73 84.46 3.86 -6.75
C THR A 73 84.47 2.38 -7.16
N CYS A 74 84.88 1.49 -6.26
CA CYS A 74 85.03 0.06 -6.49
C CYS A 74 83.80 -0.73 -6.00
N PRO A 75 83.68 -2.03 -6.33
CA PRO A 75 82.60 -2.87 -5.82
C PRO A 75 82.50 -2.83 -4.29
N PRO A 76 81.30 -2.97 -3.70
CA PRO A 76 81.12 -2.89 -2.24
C PRO A 76 81.94 -3.95 -1.51
N CYS A 77 82.53 -3.55 -0.39
CA CYS A 77 83.29 -4.42 0.49
C CYS A 77 82.41 -5.42 1.24
N ALA A 78 82.96 -6.63 1.45
CA ALA A 78 82.36 -7.63 2.31
C ALA A 78 82.40 -7.22 3.80
N ASP A 79 81.69 -7.96 4.65
CA ASP A 79 81.70 -7.74 6.10
C ASP A 79 83.13 -7.74 6.67
N LYS A 80 83.34 -6.92 7.70
CA LYS A 80 84.59 -6.68 8.44
C LYS A 80 85.67 -5.87 7.71
N LYS A 81 85.36 -5.30 6.54
CA LYS A 81 86.24 -4.42 5.77
C LYS A 81 86.04 -2.95 6.11
N ALA A 82 87.01 -2.10 5.83
CA ALA A 82 86.95 -0.67 6.09
C ALA A 82 85.99 0.07 5.13
N CYS A 83 85.21 1.01 5.66
CA CYS A 83 84.22 1.80 4.94
C CYS A 83 84.20 3.26 5.42
N LYS A 84 83.66 4.16 4.60
CA LYS A 84 83.40 5.57 4.93
C LYS A 84 81.92 5.93 4.80
N ALA A 85 81.18 5.24 3.93
CA ALA A 85 79.77 5.42 3.66
C ALA A 85 79.05 4.06 3.58
N ILE A 86 77.72 4.07 3.60
CA ILE A 86 76.93 2.82 3.55
C ILE A 86 77.07 2.13 2.19
N GLU A 87 77.30 2.88 1.12
CA GLU A 87 77.49 2.37 -0.24
C GLU A 87 78.77 1.56 -0.40
N ASP A 88 79.75 1.77 0.49
CA ASP A 88 81.01 1.03 0.50
C ASP A 88 80.86 -0.42 0.95
N CYS A 89 79.72 -0.78 1.56
CA CYS A 89 79.49 -2.10 2.13
C CYS A 89 78.43 -2.87 1.35
N LEU A 90 78.68 -4.16 1.09
CA LEU A 90 77.72 -5.06 0.43
C LEU A 90 76.38 -5.12 1.19
N SER A 91 76.44 -5.11 2.52
CA SER A 91 75.30 -5.13 3.43
C SER A 91 74.56 -3.79 3.53
N LYS A 92 75.19 -2.69 3.09
CA LYS A 92 74.79 -1.29 3.32
C LYS A 92 74.84 -0.83 4.78
N ILE A 93 75.66 -1.48 5.61
CA ILE A 93 75.90 -1.09 7.00
C ILE A 93 77.38 -0.76 7.15
N CYS A 94 77.69 0.52 7.40
CA CYS A 94 79.00 1.00 7.77
C CYS A 94 78.94 1.59 9.19
N THR A 95 79.45 0.87 10.19
CA THR A 95 79.41 1.28 11.59
C THR A 95 80.84 1.36 12.12
N ASP A 96 81.20 2.48 12.75
CA ASP A 96 82.55 2.74 13.28
C ASP A 96 83.67 2.52 12.25
N GLY A 97 83.39 2.82 10.98
CA GLY A 97 84.34 2.68 9.87
C GLY A 97 84.55 1.25 9.37
N VAL A 98 83.70 0.29 9.78
CA VAL A 98 83.78 -1.11 9.37
C VAL A 98 82.43 -1.61 8.84
N CYS A 99 82.47 -2.35 7.73
CA CYS A 99 81.30 -3.02 7.16
C CYS A 99 80.80 -4.10 8.11
N GLY A 100 79.54 -4.04 8.49
CA GLY A 100 78.87 -5.06 9.30
C GLY A 100 77.79 -5.79 8.52
N GLY A 101 77.41 -6.98 8.96
CA GLY A 101 76.20 -7.64 8.47
C GLY A 101 74.97 -7.23 9.29
N CYS A 102 73.78 -7.54 8.79
CA CYS A 102 72.54 -7.46 9.59
C CYS A 102 72.09 -8.85 10.05
N THR A 103 71.51 -8.95 11.24
CA THR A 103 70.78 -10.15 11.72
C THR A 103 69.32 -9.83 12.07
N ALA A 104 68.95 -8.56 11.98
CA ALA A 104 67.62 -8.03 12.21
C ALA A 104 67.45 -6.73 11.38
N THR A 105 66.23 -6.24 11.30
CA THR A 105 65.82 -5.02 10.59
C THR A 105 66.40 -3.73 11.21
N SER A 106 66.64 -3.72 12.52
CA SER A 106 67.08 -2.54 13.30
C SER A 106 68.38 -1.84 12.80
N PRO A 107 69.47 -2.57 12.48
CA PRO A 107 70.69 -1.94 11.96
C PRO A 107 70.55 -1.41 10.52
N CYS A 108 69.47 -1.71 9.80
CA CYS A 108 69.32 -1.29 8.42
C CYS A 108 68.80 0.16 8.32
N PRO A 109 69.45 1.02 7.53
CA PRO A 109 69.01 2.40 7.34
C PRO A 109 67.68 2.46 6.57
N ASN A 110 66.97 3.58 6.68
CA ASN A 110 65.76 3.88 5.91
C ASN A 110 64.63 2.85 6.02
N ALA A 111 64.58 2.11 7.14
CA ALA A 111 63.61 1.08 7.43
C ALA A 111 63.62 -0.10 6.44
N LEU A 112 64.80 -0.44 5.89
CA LEU A 112 64.99 -1.60 5.02
C LEU A 112 64.97 -2.92 5.81
N ALA A 113 64.58 -4.01 5.14
CA ALA A 113 64.61 -5.36 5.71
C ALA A 113 66.03 -5.94 5.71
N CYS A 114 66.31 -6.81 6.67
CA CYS A 114 67.52 -7.63 6.66
C CYS A 114 67.23 -8.98 6.00
N VAL A 115 67.65 -9.14 4.75
CA VAL A 115 67.43 -10.36 3.98
C VAL A 115 68.80 -10.96 3.65
N ALA A 116 69.05 -12.16 4.15
CA ALA A 116 70.32 -12.89 3.97
C ALA A 116 71.58 -12.06 4.35
N GLY A 117 71.49 -11.23 5.41
CA GLY A 117 72.61 -10.43 5.90
C GLY A 117 72.80 -9.08 5.19
N ILE A 118 71.92 -8.73 4.24
CA ILE A 118 71.99 -7.50 3.44
C ILE A 118 70.74 -6.64 3.70
N CYS A 119 70.91 -5.31 3.78
CA CYS A 119 69.80 -4.37 3.87
C CYS A 119 69.16 -4.11 2.50
N GLN A 120 67.92 -4.55 2.32
CA GLN A 120 67.21 -4.54 1.05
C GLN A 120 65.77 -4.05 1.24
N PRO A 121 65.11 -3.55 0.16
CA PRO A 121 63.68 -3.32 0.22
C PRO A 121 62.95 -4.62 0.57
N CYS A 122 62.03 -4.56 1.53
CA CYS A 122 61.20 -5.73 1.83
C CYS A 122 60.31 -6.07 0.63
N THR A 123 60.01 -7.35 0.47
CA THR A 123 59.09 -7.88 -0.55
C THR A 123 57.79 -8.39 0.07
N GLY A 124 57.80 -8.65 1.38
CA GLY A 124 56.60 -8.93 2.17
C GLY A 124 56.84 -8.76 3.66
N ASN A 125 55.79 -8.92 4.46
CA ASN A 125 55.84 -8.70 5.91
C ASN A 125 56.77 -9.68 6.64
N ALA A 126 57.02 -10.86 6.06
CA ALA A 126 57.94 -11.86 6.60
C ALA A 126 59.41 -11.39 6.62
N ASP A 127 59.77 -10.40 5.80
CA ASP A 127 61.11 -9.81 5.76
C ASP A 127 61.33 -8.79 6.90
N CYS A 128 60.25 -8.37 7.56
CA CYS A 128 60.25 -7.36 8.60
C CYS A 128 60.22 -8.00 10.00
N ALA A 129 60.45 -7.18 11.04
CA ALA A 129 60.32 -7.69 12.41
C ALA A 129 58.86 -8.10 12.70
N ALA A 130 58.67 -9.00 13.66
CA ALA A 130 57.35 -9.49 14.03
C ALA A 130 56.34 -8.34 14.24
N GLY A 131 55.21 -8.42 13.54
CA GLY A 131 54.13 -7.42 13.59
C GLY A 131 54.35 -6.17 12.73
N GLN A 132 55.45 -6.04 11.98
CA GLN A 132 55.63 -4.95 11.01
C GLN A 132 55.02 -5.28 9.65
N ALA A 133 54.57 -4.25 8.94
CA ALA A 133 54.11 -4.33 7.56
C ALA A 133 55.18 -3.85 6.59
N CYS A 134 55.30 -4.54 5.45
CA CYS A 134 56.10 -4.11 4.32
C CYS A 134 55.25 -3.21 3.42
N THR A 135 55.50 -1.90 3.45
CA THR A 135 54.79 -0.95 2.59
C THR A 135 55.80 -0.24 1.70
N SER A 136 55.65 -0.39 0.38
CA SER A 136 56.54 0.24 -0.62
C SER A 136 58.03 -0.04 -0.38
N GLY A 137 58.37 -1.28 0.00
CA GLY A 137 59.75 -1.71 0.25
C GLY A 137 60.33 -1.30 1.60
N LYS A 138 59.52 -0.76 2.52
CA LYS A 138 59.94 -0.36 3.87
C LYS A 138 59.18 -1.13 4.95
N CYS A 139 59.91 -1.58 5.96
CA CYS A 139 59.36 -2.20 7.15
C CYS A 139 58.91 -1.14 8.15
N GLY A 140 57.64 -1.13 8.50
CA GLY A 140 57.10 -0.12 9.41
C GLY A 140 55.83 -0.56 10.09
N ASP A 141 55.19 0.40 10.72
CA ASP A 141 53.85 0.20 11.28
C ASP A 141 52.83 0.05 10.15
N CYS A 142 51.83 -0.79 10.36
CA CYS A 142 50.74 -0.94 9.42
C CYS A 142 49.86 0.32 9.43
N GLY A 143 49.40 0.75 8.25
CA GLY A 143 48.45 1.86 8.11
C GLY A 143 46.98 1.43 8.13
N GLY A 144 46.71 0.12 8.19
CA GLY A 144 45.39 -0.50 8.16
C GLY A 144 45.49 -2.00 7.89
N ALA A 145 44.40 -2.74 8.08
CA ALA A 145 44.39 -4.21 7.98
C ALA A 145 44.86 -4.74 6.61
N GLY A 146 44.63 -3.99 5.52
CA GLY A 146 45.10 -4.37 4.18
C GLY A 146 46.63 -4.40 4.02
N ALA A 147 47.39 -3.80 4.94
CA ALA A 147 48.85 -3.89 4.98
C ALA A 147 49.36 -5.15 5.72
N CYS A 148 48.45 -5.91 6.36
CA CYS A 148 48.77 -7.12 7.10
C CYS A 148 48.48 -8.37 6.28
N ALA A 149 49.01 -9.52 6.70
CA ALA A 149 48.71 -10.79 6.03
C ALA A 149 47.21 -11.12 6.15
N THR A 150 46.68 -11.93 5.23
CA THR A 150 45.28 -12.35 5.24
C THR A 150 44.90 -12.91 6.62
N GLY A 151 43.82 -12.38 7.20
CA GLY A 151 43.33 -12.77 8.52
C GLY A 151 43.90 -11.97 9.69
N GLN A 152 44.86 -11.08 9.48
CA GLN A 152 45.41 -10.20 10.51
C GLN A 152 44.77 -8.81 10.49
N ALA A 153 44.67 -8.18 11.66
CA ALA A 153 44.29 -6.79 11.82
C ALA A 153 45.50 -5.90 12.07
N CYS A 154 45.33 -4.61 11.81
CA CYS A 154 46.30 -3.58 12.17
C CYS A 154 45.88 -2.91 13.47
N VAL A 155 46.44 -3.35 14.59
CA VAL A 155 46.09 -2.84 15.93
C VAL A 155 47.29 -2.09 16.48
N ASN A 156 47.09 -0.80 16.82
CA ASN A 156 48.15 0.08 17.32
C ASN A 156 49.43 0.10 16.44
N GLY A 157 49.26 0.06 15.12
CA GLY A 157 50.36 0.07 14.16
C GLY A 157 51.08 -1.27 13.99
N LYS A 158 50.63 -2.36 14.63
CA LYS A 158 51.20 -3.70 14.45
C LYS A 158 50.19 -4.66 13.81
N CYS A 159 50.69 -5.49 12.91
CA CYS A 159 49.94 -6.60 12.36
C CYS A 159 49.84 -7.73 13.39
N GLY A 160 48.62 -8.14 13.70
CA GLY A 160 48.36 -9.11 14.76
C GLY A 160 46.93 -9.63 14.77
N PRO A 161 46.54 -10.33 15.84
CA PRO A 161 45.16 -10.72 16.02
C PRO A 161 44.26 -9.50 16.18
N CYS A 162 43.01 -9.62 15.73
CA CYS A 162 41.97 -8.62 16.00
C CYS A 162 41.41 -8.79 17.41
N ASP A 163 41.01 -7.68 18.04
CA ASP A 163 40.26 -7.70 19.31
C ASP A 163 38.75 -7.49 19.07
N SER A 164 38.41 -6.84 17.96
CA SER A 164 37.05 -6.54 17.53
C SER A 164 36.94 -6.49 16.00
N SER A 165 35.72 -6.62 15.47
CA SER A 165 35.48 -6.50 14.02
C SER A 165 35.83 -5.11 13.46
N ALA A 166 35.95 -4.08 14.32
CA ALA A 166 36.38 -2.73 13.89
C ALA A 166 37.86 -2.69 13.50
N ASP A 167 38.67 -3.63 14.00
CA ASP A 167 40.09 -3.75 13.67
C ASP A 167 40.30 -4.39 12.29
N CYS A 168 39.26 -5.05 11.77
CA CYS A 168 39.28 -5.72 10.50
C CYS A 168 38.91 -4.76 9.35
N GLY A 169 39.76 -4.73 8.33
CA GLY A 169 39.49 -3.94 7.12
C GLY A 169 38.41 -4.57 6.24
N GLY A 170 37.78 -3.76 5.40
CA GLY A 170 36.86 -4.26 4.36
C GLY A 170 35.56 -4.85 4.89
N GLY A 171 35.15 -4.53 6.13
CA GLY A 171 33.90 -5.02 6.72
C GLY A 171 33.95 -6.47 7.21
N GLN A 172 35.15 -7.04 7.37
CA GLN A 172 35.33 -8.38 7.92
C GLN A 172 35.00 -8.43 9.42
N VAL A 173 34.74 -9.64 9.93
CA VAL A 173 34.41 -9.90 11.34
C VAL A 173 35.60 -10.51 12.07
N CYS A 174 35.80 -10.10 13.32
CA CYS A 174 36.81 -10.71 14.17
C CYS A 174 36.27 -11.99 14.79
N ASP A 175 36.80 -13.14 14.39
CA ASP A 175 36.46 -14.44 14.94
C ASP A 175 37.72 -15.11 15.50
N ASN A 176 37.76 -15.30 16.82
CA ASN A 176 38.89 -15.90 17.54
C ASN A 176 40.25 -15.28 17.18
N GLY A 177 40.30 -13.95 17.08
CA GLY A 177 41.51 -13.19 16.76
C GLY A 177 41.89 -13.19 15.28
N SER A 178 41.09 -13.76 14.38
CA SER A 178 41.31 -13.70 12.94
C SER A 178 40.19 -12.92 12.22
N CYS A 179 40.57 -12.03 11.32
CA CYS A 179 39.62 -11.32 10.45
C CYS A 179 39.10 -12.26 9.35
N LYS A 180 37.80 -12.57 9.39
CA LYS A 180 37.14 -13.46 8.43
C LYS A 180 35.99 -12.75 7.71
N PRO A 181 35.62 -13.19 6.49
CA PRO A 181 34.38 -12.75 5.88
C PRO A 181 33.19 -13.11 6.76
N CYS A 182 32.17 -12.26 6.79
CA CYS A 182 30.89 -12.63 7.39
C CYS A 182 30.19 -13.69 6.52
N GLU A 183 29.40 -14.54 7.15
CA GLU A 183 28.53 -15.55 6.52
C GLU A 183 27.05 -15.21 6.74
N SER A 184 26.74 -14.40 7.75
CA SER A 184 25.38 -13.95 8.05
C SER A 184 25.36 -12.58 8.72
N ALA A 185 24.23 -11.89 8.65
CA ALA A 185 24.03 -10.59 9.30
C ALA A 185 24.22 -10.62 10.82
N GLY A 186 24.02 -11.79 11.47
CA GLY A 186 24.19 -11.94 12.92
C GLY A 186 25.64 -11.78 13.41
N GLN A 187 26.62 -11.85 12.50
CA GLN A 187 28.03 -11.60 12.81
C GLN A 187 28.40 -10.12 12.67
N CYS A 188 27.51 -9.31 12.10
CA CYS A 188 27.71 -7.88 11.89
C CYS A 188 27.14 -7.06 13.06
N ALA A 189 27.48 -5.77 13.11
CA ALA A 189 26.88 -4.87 14.09
C ALA A 189 25.35 -4.81 13.92
N PRO A 190 24.58 -4.52 14.98
CA PRO A 190 23.13 -4.45 14.90
C PRO A 190 22.65 -3.56 13.74
N GLY A 191 21.78 -4.12 12.89
CA GLY A 191 21.23 -3.43 11.72
C GLY A 191 22.08 -3.52 10.44
N GLN A 192 23.26 -4.12 10.47
CA GLN A 192 24.05 -4.35 9.25
C GLN A 192 23.66 -5.66 8.56
N ILE A 193 23.96 -5.73 7.26
CA ILE A 193 23.84 -6.95 6.45
C ILE A 193 25.21 -7.53 6.19
N CYS A 194 25.26 -8.83 5.92
CA CYS A 194 26.43 -9.48 5.36
C CYS A 194 26.27 -9.63 3.85
N GLN A 195 27.04 -8.88 3.07
CA GLN A 195 27.00 -8.94 1.61
C GLN A 195 28.39 -9.20 1.05
N ALA A 196 28.53 -10.27 0.26
CA ALA A 196 29.80 -10.69 -0.33
C ALA A 196 30.94 -10.83 0.70
N GLY A 197 30.62 -11.27 1.92
CA GLY A 197 31.61 -11.46 2.98
C GLY A 197 31.98 -10.20 3.77
N ALA A 198 31.35 -9.06 3.50
CA ALA A 198 31.55 -7.81 4.23
C ALA A 198 30.28 -7.36 4.95
N CYS A 199 30.44 -6.94 6.20
CA CYS A 199 29.43 -6.24 6.97
C CYS A 199 29.28 -4.81 6.47
N GLY A 200 28.06 -4.42 6.13
CA GLY A 200 27.80 -3.11 5.55
C GLY A 200 26.36 -2.65 5.73
N PRO A 201 26.06 -1.42 5.29
CA PRO A 201 24.70 -0.92 5.30
C PRO A 201 23.83 -1.69 4.30
N CYS A 202 22.54 -1.78 4.59
CA CYS A 202 21.57 -2.22 3.59
C CYS A 202 21.38 -1.13 2.52
N ALA A 203 21.13 -1.53 1.27
CA ALA A 203 20.79 -0.60 0.20
C ALA A 203 19.27 -0.57 -0.04
N LYS A 204 18.60 -1.70 0.18
CA LYS A 204 17.16 -1.89 -0.01
C LYS A 204 16.61 -2.85 1.03
N THR A 205 15.30 -2.76 1.25
CA THR A 205 14.58 -3.59 2.22
C THR A 205 14.69 -5.09 1.96
N SER A 206 14.84 -5.51 0.70
CA SER A 206 15.08 -6.93 0.36
C SER A 206 16.44 -7.46 0.84
N ASP A 207 17.38 -6.59 1.22
CA ASP A 207 18.66 -6.99 1.79
C ASP A 207 18.52 -7.38 3.27
N CYS A 208 17.42 -6.94 3.91
CA CYS A 208 17.16 -7.16 5.32
C CYS A 208 16.42 -8.48 5.57
N PRO A 209 16.56 -9.05 6.79
CA PRO A 209 15.73 -10.16 7.24
C PRO A 209 14.23 -9.88 7.06
N ALA A 210 13.45 -10.94 6.83
CA ALA A 210 12.01 -10.83 6.63
C ALA A 210 11.32 -10.04 7.75
N GLY A 211 10.50 -9.07 7.38
CA GLY A 211 9.77 -8.19 8.31
C GLY A 211 10.49 -6.89 8.68
N GLN A 212 11.77 -6.73 8.33
CA GLN A 212 12.51 -5.49 8.56
C GLN A 212 12.54 -4.61 7.31
N ALA A 213 12.73 -3.30 7.50
CA ALA A 213 12.97 -2.31 6.45
C ALA A 213 14.41 -1.80 6.49
N CYS A 214 14.93 -1.40 5.34
CA CYS A 214 16.20 -0.69 5.26
C CYS A 214 15.97 0.81 5.47
N VAL A 215 16.28 1.32 6.66
CA VAL A 215 16.07 2.72 7.04
C VAL A 215 17.41 3.34 7.41
N GLY A 216 17.83 4.36 6.66
CA GLY A 216 19.11 5.05 6.92
C GLY A 216 20.34 4.14 6.80
N GLY A 217 20.28 3.07 6.00
CA GLY A 217 21.35 2.09 5.84
C GLY A 217 21.39 1.00 6.92
N ALA A 218 20.43 0.96 7.83
CA ALA A 218 20.30 -0.10 8.83
C ALA A 218 18.97 -0.87 8.66
N CYS A 219 19.05 -2.20 8.79
CA CYS A 219 17.88 -3.06 8.88
C CYS A 219 17.21 -2.90 10.24
N GLY A 220 15.94 -2.52 10.23
CA GLY A 220 15.19 -2.25 11.45
C GLY A 220 13.70 -2.11 11.19
N ASN A 221 13.04 -1.39 12.10
CA ASN A 221 11.61 -1.15 11.99
C ASN A 221 11.32 -0.13 10.88
N CYS A 222 10.30 -0.40 10.09
CA CYS A 222 9.75 0.61 9.18
C CYS A 222 9.09 1.74 9.96
N THR A 223 9.07 2.93 9.37
CA THR A 223 8.38 4.12 9.89
C THR A 223 7.24 4.56 8.96
N ALA A 224 7.31 4.19 7.68
CA ALA A 224 6.29 4.44 6.68
C ALA A 224 6.24 3.29 5.65
N ASN A 225 5.14 3.21 4.90
CA ASN A 225 4.99 2.21 3.83
C ASN A 225 6.05 2.36 2.72
N SER A 226 6.60 3.56 2.53
CA SER A 226 7.70 3.81 1.58
C SER A 226 8.99 3.10 1.96
N ASP A 227 9.14 2.68 3.21
CA ASP A 227 10.29 1.93 3.69
C ASP A 227 10.18 0.44 3.34
N CYS A 228 8.98 -0.02 2.97
CA CYS A 228 8.69 -1.42 2.65
C CYS A 228 8.73 -1.67 1.14
N GLU A 229 8.73 -2.95 0.75
CA GLU A 229 8.65 -3.30 -0.67
C GLU A 229 7.30 -2.85 -1.28
N PRO A 230 7.25 -2.61 -2.61
CA PRO A 230 6.02 -2.19 -3.27
C PRO A 230 4.82 -3.08 -2.94
N GLY A 231 3.78 -2.47 -2.38
CA GLY A 231 2.53 -3.13 -1.98
C GLY A 231 2.49 -3.66 -0.55
N GLN A 232 3.56 -3.54 0.24
CA GLN A 232 3.54 -3.83 1.68
C GLN A 232 3.09 -2.61 2.49
N ALA A 233 2.53 -2.89 3.68
CA ALA A 233 2.23 -1.88 4.68
C ALA A 233 3.21 -1.98 5.86
N CYS A 234 3.54 -0.83 6.43
CA CYS A 234 4.26 -0.73 7.69
C CYS A 234 3.29 -0.77 8.85
N VAL A 235 3.18 -1.93 9.52
CA VAL A 235 2.23 -2.14 10.62
C VAL A 235 2.99 -2.50 11.89
N GLY A 236 2.93 -1.62 12.90
CA GLY A 236 3.63 -1.84 14.16
C GLY A 236 5.16 -1.88 14.02
N GLY A 237 5.71 -1.22 13.01
CA GLY A 237 7.14 -1.21 12.71
C GLY A 237 7.63 -2.39 11.86
N VAL A 238 6.73 -3.27 11.41
CA VAL A 238 7.07 -4.45 10.60
C VAL A 238 6.50 -4.28 9.19
N CYS A 239 7.32 -4.54 8.17
CA CYS A 239 6.86 -4.59 6.79
C CYS A 239 6.12 -5.90 6.51
N GLY A 240 4.89 -5.82 6.02
CA GLY A 240 4.08 -7.01 5.80
C GLY A 240 2.81 -6.75 5.02
N PRO A 241 1.91 -7.75 5.00
CA PRO A 241 0.62 -7.60 4.34
C PRO A 241 -0.27 -6.60 5.10
N CYS A 242 -1.06 -5.85 4.35
CA CYS A 242 -2.12 -5.05 4.94
C CYS A 242 -3.32 -5.94 5.32
N SER A 243 -4.09 -5.52 6.32
CA SER A 243 -5.40 -6.07 6.70
C SER A 243 -6.55 -5.08 6.49
N SER A 244 -6.25 -3.80 6.27
CA SER A 244 -7.23 -2.77 5.95
C SER A 244 -6.63 -1.64 5.11
N ALA A 245 -7.46 -0.94 4.34
CA ALA A 245 -7.03 0.20 3.53
C ALA A 245 -6.43 1.36 4.35
N SER A 246 -6.77 1.47 5.65
CA SER A 246 -6.18 2.48 6.54
C SER A 246 -4.70 2.29 6.83
N GLN A 247 -4.16 1.10 6.53
CA GLN A 247 -2.73 0.80 6.65
C GLN A 247 -1.97 1.13 5.36
N CYS A 248 -2.68 1.48 4.30
CA CYS A 248 -2.11 1.84 3.02
C CYS A 248 -1.95 3.36 2.89
N THR A 249 -1.14 3.79 1.93
CA THR A 249 -0.97 5.22 1.66
C THR A 249 -2.29 5.80 1.16
N SER A 250 -2.54 7.08 1.45
CA SER A 250 -3.78 7.77 1.07
C SER A 250 -4.16 7.48 -0.40
N GLY A 251 -5.41 7.05 -0.61
CA GLY A 251 -5.95 6.67 -1.92
C GLY A 251 -5.82 5.20 -2.30
N GLN A 252 -5.07 4.40 -1.55
CA GLN A 252 -4.91 2.97 -1.81
C GLN A 252 -5.90 2.11 -1.01
N ALA A 253 -6.23 0.94 -1.57
CA ALA A 253 -6.98 -0.12 -0.92
C ALA A 253 -6.05 -1.26 -0.48
N CYS A 254 -6.54 -2.07 0.45
CA CYS A 254 -5.89 -3.33 0.82
C CYS A 254 -6.58 -4.50 0.13
N VAL A 255 -5.98 -5.03 -0.94
CA VAL A 255 -6.55 -6.11 -1.75
C VAL A 255 -5.62 -7.30 -1.75
N GLY A 256 -6.08 -8.44 -1.25
CA GLY A 256 -5.26 -9.66 -1.17
C GLY A 256 -4.01 -9.51 -0.30
N GLY A 257 -4.07 -8.67 0.74
CA GLY A 257 -2.92 -8.37 1.60
C GLY A 257 -1.91 -7.39 1.02
N LYS A 258 -2.19 -6.77 -0.13
CA LYS A 258 -1.32 -5.76 -0.75
C LYS A 258 -1.99 -4.40 -0.83
N CYS A 259 -1.22 -3.36 -0.54
CA CYS A 259 -1.62 -1.98 -0.76
C CYS A 259 -1.55 -1.64 -2.25
N GLY A 260 -2.66 -1.20 -2.83
CA GLY A 260 -2.74 -0.95 -4.25
C GLY A 260 -4.06 -0.33 -4.70
N ALA A 261 -4.38 -0.51 -5.97
CA ALA A 261 -5.62 -0.02 -6.53
C ALA A 261 -6.83 -0.79 -5.95
N CYS A 262 -7.91 -0.07 -5.66
CA CYS A 262 -9.19 -0.68 -5.32
C CYS A 262 -9.81 -1.31 -6.57
N SER A 263 -10.54 -2.42 -6.40
CA SER A 263 -11.34 -3.03 -7.46
C SER A 263 -12.84 -2.73 -7.26
N THR A 264 -13.26 -2.64 -5.99
CA THR A 264 -14.62 -2.36 -5.57
C THR A 264 -14.60 -1.35 -4.42
N THR A 265 -15.74 -0.71 -4.17
CA THR A 265 -15.88 0.25 -3.06
C THR A 265 -15.77 -0.43 -1.69
N ASP A 266 -16.02 -1.73 -1.59
CA ASP A 266 -15.84 -2.50 -0.35
C ASP A 266 -14.35 -2.66 0.03
N ASP A 267 -13.43 -2.47 -0.92
CA ASP A 267 -11.99 -2.46 -0.66
C ASP A 267 -11.53 -1.16 0.02
N CYS A 268 -12.37 -0.12 -0.02
CA CYS A 268 -12.04 1.22 0.47
C CYS A 268 -12.45 1.43 1.94
N PRO A 269 -11.82 2.39 2.64
CA PRO A 269 -12.28 2.81 3.96
C PRO A 269 -13.76 3.22 3.95
N LYS A 270 -14.45 2.98 5.06
CA LYS A 270 -15.86 3.37 5.21
C LYS A 270 -16.07 4.85 4.84
N GLY A 271 -17.07 5.11 4.01
CA GLY A 271 -17.39 6.44 3.52
C GLY A 271 -16.68 6.85 2.22
N GLN A 272 -15.74 6.07 1.70
CA GLN A 272 -15.08 6.33 0.42
C GLN A 272 -15.65 5.44 -0.70
N ALA A 273 -15.46 5.86 -1.95
CA ALA A 273 -15.77 5.10 -3.14
C ALA A 273 -14.51 4.71 -3.91
N CYS A 274 -14.56 3.57 -4.61
CA CYS A 274 -13.52 3.20 -5.56
C CYS A 274 -13.77 3.87 -6.90
N VAL A 275 -12.95 4.88 -7.23
CA VAL A 275 -13.09 5.67 -8.47
C VAL A 275 -11.77 5.61 -9.26
N GLY A 276 -11.80 4.96 -10.42
CA GLY A 276 -10.62 4.84 -11.28
C GLY A 276 -9.45 4.10 -10.64
N GLY A 277 -9.73 3.16 -9.71
CA GLY A 277 -8.71 2.41 -8.97
C GLY A 277 -8.20 3.09 -7.70
N THR A 278 -8.72 4.28 -7.36
CA THR A 278 -8.32 5.03 -6.15
C THR A 278 -9.49 5.15 -5.18
N CYS A 279 -9.24 4.94 -3.89
CA CYS A 279 -10.22 5.20 -2.85
C CYS A 279 -10.33 6.70 -2.59
N GLY A 280 -11.53 7.26 -2.72
CA GLY A 280 -11.72 8.69 -2.59
C GLY A 280 -13.18 9.13 -2.50
N ALA A 281 -13.41 10.39 -2.79
CA ALA A 281 -14.74 10.97 -2.74
C ALA A 281 -15.62 10.39 -3.85
N CYS A 282 -16.87 10.08 -3.51
CA CYS A 282 -17.88 9.75 -4.50
C CYS A 282 -18.41 11.02 -5.18
N THR A 283 -18.96 10.86 -6.37
CA THR A 283 -19.69 11.89 -7.12
C THR A 283 -21.09 11.44 -7.49
N LEU A 284 -21.31 10.12 -7.51
CA LEU A 284 -22.58 9.49 -7.85
C LEU A 284 -22.86 8.35 -6.88
N ALA A 285 -24.13 8.13 -6.56
CA ALA A 285 -24.54 7.01 -5.70
C ALA A 285 -24.16 5.62 -6.27
N SER A 286 -24.04 5.50 -7.59
CA SER A 286 -23.61 4.25 -8.24
C SER A 286 -22.15 3.88 -7.95
N GLN A 287 -21.35 4.81 -7.43
CA GLN A 287 -19.96 4.56 -7.01
C GLN A 287 -19.88 4.01 -5.58
N CYS A 288 -20.98 4.09 -4.82
CA CYS A 288 -21.05 3.56 -3.46
C CYS A 288 -21.49 2.10 -3.47
N SER A 289 -20.98 1.33 -2.52
CA SER A 289 -21.36 -0.08 -2.36
C SER A 289 -22.83 -0.23 -2.00
N GLY A 290 -23.47 -1.27 -2.54
CA GLY A 290 -24.79 -1.72 -2.12
C GLY A 290 -25.90 -0.67 -2.27
N THR A 291 -26.41 -0.19 -1.13
CA THR A 291 -27.57 0.70 -1.05
C THR A 291 -27.23 2.10 -0.56
N ASP A 292 -25.96 2.48 -0.52
CA ASP A 292 -25.56 3.78 -0.01
C ASP A 292 -25.75 4.90 -1.05
N ALA A 293 -25.95 6.12 -0.55
CA ALA A 293 -25.97 7.35 -1.33
C ALA A 293 -24.60 8.03 -1.33
N CYS A 294 -24.35 8.85 -2.34
CA CYS A 294 -23.25 9.78 -2.32
C CYS A 294 -23.70 11.13 -1.75
N VAL A 295 -23.27 11.46 -0.54
CA VAL A 295 -23.64 12.69 0.16
C VAL A 295 -22.37 13.46 0.53
N ASN A 296 -22.22 14.67 -0.02
CA ASN A 296 -21.04 15.52 0.19
C ASN A 296 -19.69 14.81 -0.04
N GLY A 297 -19.64 13.93 -1.05
CA GLY A 297 -18.44 13.17 -1.39
C GLY A 297 -18.22 11.91 -0.55
N ALA A 298 -19.09 11.59 0.40
CA ALA A 298 -19.01 10.37 1.20
C ALA A 298 -20.14 9.38 0.87
N CYS A 299 -19.81 8.09 0.88
CA CYS A 299 -20.79 7.01 0.80
C CYS A 299 -21.48 6.82 2.16
N THR A 300 -22.75 7.21 2.26
CA THR A 300 -23.51 7.18 3.52
C THR A 300 -24.95 6.73 3.28
N ALA A 301 -25.67 6.50 4.37
CA ALA A 301 -27.12 6.33 4.31
C ALA A 301 -27.79 7.56 3.66
N CYS A 302 -28.79 7.31 2.82
CA CYS A 302 -29.55 8.39 2.19
C CYS A 302 -30.52 9.04 3.18
N THR A 303 -30.85 10.31 2.97
CA THR A 303 -31.90 11.02 3.72
C THR A 303 -33.06 11.46 2.84
N VAL A 304 -32.84 11.59 1.53
CA VAL A 304 -33.85 11.93 0.53
C VAL A 304 -33.56 11.20 -0.78
N SER A 305 -34.62 10.91 -1.56
CA SER A 305 -34.49 10.11 -2.80
C SER A 305 -33.63 10.76 -3.88
N SER A 306 -33.49 12.09 -3.88
CA SER A 306 -32.62 12.80 -4.84
C SER A 306 -31.14 12.42 -4.72
N GLN A 307 -30.72 11.85 -3.59
CA GLN A 307 -29.35 11.37 -3.38
C GLN A 307 -29.09 9.99 -4.01
N CYS A 308 -30.13 9.26 -4.40
CA CYS A 308 -30.04 7.86 -4.85
C CYS A 308 -29.85 7.69 -6.36
N GLY A 309 -29.90 8.78 -7.12
CA GLY A 309 -29.86 8.74 -8.58
C GLY A 309 -31.19 8.29 -9.20
N SER A 310 -31.21 8.21 -10.53
CA SER A 310 -32.45 7.96 -11.29
C SER A 310 -33.00 6.55 -11.04
N GLY A 311 -34.33 6.44 -10.87
CA GLY A 311 -35.04 5.16 -10.70
C GLY A 311 -34.88 4.51 -9.32
N LYS A 312 -34.26 5.23 -8.36
CA LYS A 312 -34.14 4.80 -6.97
C LYS A 312 -34.82 5.78 -6.02
N VAL A 313 -35.26 5.26 -4.88
CA VAL A 313 -35.84 6.03 -3.77
C VAL A 313 -35.06 5.77 -2.49
N CYS A 314 -35.09 6.74 -1.58
CA CYS A 314 -34.52 6.58 -0.27
C CYS A 314 -35.54 5.93 0.68
N ASP A 315 -35.28 4.69 1.07
CA ASP A 315 -36.11 3.92 2.00
C ASP A 315 -35.28 3.57 3.24
N PHE A 316 -35.60 4.17 4.39
CA PHE A 316 -34.91 3.96 5.67
C PHE A 316 -33.37 3.98 5.56
N GLY A 317 -32.81 5.00 4.89
CA GLY A 317 -31.37 5.15 4.74
C GLY A 317 -30.76 4.40 3.56
N ARG A 318 -31.57 3.69 2.77
CA ARG A 318 -31.10 2.83 1.68
C ARG A 318 -31.66 3.27 0.33
N CYS A 319 -30.78 3.40 -0.65
CA CYS A 319 -31.13 3.67 -2.04
C CYS A 319 -31.58 2.40 -2.76
N LEU A 320 -32.89 2.23 -2.89
CA LEU A 320 -33.54 1.05 -3.47
C LEU A 320 -34.26 1.40 -4.77
N ALA A 321 -34.32 0.45 -5.72
CA ALA A 321 -35.10 0.64 -6.92
C ALA A 321 -36.58 0.84 -6.56
N GLY A 322 -37.19 1.91 -7.08
CA GLY A 322 -38.54 2.30 -6.70
C GLY A 322 -38.98 3.63 -7.31
N LYS A 323 -40.12 4.14 -6.85
CA LYS A 323 -40.67 5.44 -7.26
C LYS A 323 -41.25 6.20 -6.07
N GLU A 324 -41.20 7.53 -6.12
CA GLU A 324 -41.87 8.36 -5.12
C GLU A 324 -43.32 8.60 -5.52
N VAL A 325 -44.22 8.52 -4.55
CA VAL A 325 -45.64 8.86 -4.72
C VAL A 325 -45.95 10.06 -3.84
N GLN A 326 -46.41 11.15 -4.45
CA GLN A 326 -46.83 12.34 -3.69
C GLN A 326 -48.09 12.04 -2.89
N MET A 327 -48.05 12.33 -1.59
CA MET A 327 -49.19 12.22 -0.69
C MET A 327 -49.82 13.59 -0.44
N TYR A 328 -51.14 13.60 -0.27
CA TYR A 328 -51.94 14.81 -0.03
C TYR A 328 -52.80 14.64 1.22
N GLN A 329 -53.07 15.75 1.90
CA GLN A 329 -54.01 15.88 2.99
C GLN A 329 -55.18 16.75 2.53
N CYS A 330 -56.42 16.31 2.77
CA CYS A 330 -57.61 17.02 2.32
C CYS A 330 -58.46 17.50 3.51
N PRO A 331 -59.28 18.54 3.34
CA PRO A 331 -60.15 19.03 4.41
C PRO A 331 -61.18 17.98 4.86
N PRO A 332 -61.61 18.02 6.14
CA PRO A 332 -62.75 17.26 6.64
C PRO A 332 -64.00 17.47 5.77
N SER A 333 -64.50 16.41 5.11
CA SER A 333 -65.82 16.45 4.48
C SER A 333 -66.57 15.13 4.69
N GLN A 334 -67.90 15.22 4.88
CA GLN A 334 -68.76 14.08 5.23
C GLN A 334 -68.94 13.05 4.11
N SER A 335 -68.39 13.27 2.91
CA SER A 335 -68.66 12.46 1.71
C SER A 335 -67.46 11.69 1.17
N LEU A 336 -66.28 11.84 1.75
CA LEU A 336 -65.11 11.08 1.35
C LEU A 336 -65.03 9.82 2.23
N GLY A 337 -65.06 8.63 1.60
CA GLY A 337 -65.12 7.28 2.20
C GLY A 337 -64.16 6.91 3.34
N GLY A 338 -63.33 7.84 3.82
CA GLY A 338 -62.38 7.68 4.92
C GLY A 338 -62.39 8.82 5.95
N GLY A 339 -63.45 9.64 5.99
CA GLY A 339 -63.57 10.76 6.93
C GLY A 339 -62.62 11.92 6.60
N SER A 340 -62.19 12.66 7.63
CA SER A 340 -61.37 13.87 7.44
C SER A 340 -59.93 13.62 6.99
N TRP A 341 -59.55 12.35 6.83
CA TRP A 341 -58.20 11.91 6.56
C TRP A 341 -58.25 10.66 5.66
N GLY A 342 -57.89 10.83 4.39
CA GLY A 342 -57.74 9.74 3.44
C GLY A 342 -56.66 10.07 2.43
N PHE A 343 -56.03 9.03 1.87
CA PHE A 343 -55.05 9.17 0.80
C PHE A 343 -55.76 9.03 -0.53
N TYR A 344 -55.78 10.10 -1.31
CA TYR A 344 -56.45 10.13 -2.59
C TYR A 344 -55.41 10.31 -3.70
N GLY A 345 -55.41 9.40 -4.68
CA GLY A 345 -54.71 9.63 -5.93
C GLY A 345 -55.35 10.78 -6.69
N CYS A 346 -54.56 11.62 -7.35
CA CYS A 346 -55.10 12.60 -8.28
C CYS A 346 -55.63 11.85 -9.51
N GLN A 347 -56.79 12.27 -10.06
CA GLN A 347 -57.44 11.58 -11.18
C GLN A 347 -56.44 11.27 -12.32
N GLY A 348 -56.31 9.98 -12.67
CA GLY A 348 -55.50 9.51 -13.80
C GLY A 348 -53.98 9.50 -13.61
N HIS A 349 -53.44 9.84 -12.42
CA HIS A 349 -51.99 10.02 -12.26
C HIS A 349 -51.42 9.43 -10.96
N VAL A 350 -50.24 8.80 -11.08
CA VAL A 350 -49.33 8.52 -9.94
C VAL A 350 -48.50 9.75 -9.57
N ALA A 351 -48.72 10.88 -10.23
CA ALA A 351 -47.60 11.61 -10.78
C ALA A 351 -47.59 13.05 -10.30
N SER A 352 -46.58 13.38 -9.49
CA SER A 352 -45.71 14.55 -9.64
C SER A 352 -46.30 15.97 -9.79
N THR A 353 -47.62 16.18 -9.68
CA THR A 353 -48.24 17.49 -9.84
C THR A 353 -48.22 18.26 -8.51
N PRO A 354 -47.85 19.56 -8.51
CA PRO A 354 -47.79 20.36 -7.28
C PRO A 354 -49.14 20.53 -6.57
N THR A 355 -50.25 20.32 -7.29
CA THR A 355 -51.61 20.53 -6.79
C THR A 355 -52.51 19.35 -7.18
N CYS A 356 -53.33 18.90 -6.22
CA CYS A 356 -54.40 17.92 -6.41
C CYS A 356 -55.72 18.62 -6.06
N THR A 357 -56.49 19.00 -7.08
CA THR A 357 -57.76 19.74 -6.93
C THR A 357 -58.99 18.89 -7.20
N ILE A 358 -58.83 17.63 -7.63
CA ILE A 358 -59.94 16.70 -7.94
C ILE A 358 -59.61 15.34 -7.34
N ILE A 359 -60.51 14.86 -6.46
CA ILE A 359 -60.42 13.54 -5.83
C ILE A 359 -61.63 12.72 -6.25
N GLU A 360 -61.39 11.49 -6.69
CA GLU A 360 -62.45 10.57 -7.12
C GLU A 360 -63.04 9.81 -5.93
N TYR A 361 -64.21 10.25 -5.44
CA TYR A 361 -65.20 9.39 -4.73
C TYR A 361 -66.54 10.13 -4.51
N PRO A 362 -67.72 9.47 -4.59
CA PRO A 362 -68.27 8.69 -5.70
C PRO A 362 -68.77 9.57 -6.89
N SER A 363 -68.51 10.87 -6.86
CA SER A 363 -68.67 11.82 -7.97
C SER A 363 -67.44 12.73 -8.00
N SER A 364 -66.96 13.15 -9.17
CA SER A 364 -65.80 14.06 -9.26
C SER A 364 -66.12 15.37 -8.53
N GLN A 365 -65.58 15.54 -7.32
CA GLN A 365 -65.71 16.76 -6.54
C GLN A 365 -64.34 17.37 -6.34
N SER A 366 -64.29 18.71 -6.44
CA SER A 366 -63.04 19.45 -6.27
C SER A 366 -62.79 19.71 -4.79
N PHE A 367 -61.70 19.16 -4.27
CA PHE A 367 -61.21 19.41 -2.92
C PHE A 367 -59.83 20.08 -3.01
N ASN A 368 -59.61 21.13 -2.22
CA ASN A 368 -58.30 21.78 -2.10
C ASN A 368 -57.42 21.00 -1.14
N CYS A 369 -56.64 20.05 -1.65
CA CYS A 369 -55.74 19.26 -0.83
C CYS A 369 -54.33 19.84 -0.81
N THR A 370 -53.68 19.75 0.34
CA THR A 370 -52.31 20.20 0.56
C THR A 370 -51.32 19.04 0.43
N PRO A 371 -50.16 19.23 -0.23
CA PRO A 371 -49.11 18.21 -0.25
C PRO A 371 -48.62 17.90 1.18
N LEU A 372 -48.61 16.62 1.54
CA LEU A 372 -48.19 16.15 2.87
C LEU A 372 -46.72 15.73 2.89
N GLY A 373 -46.24 15.13 1.79
CA GLY A 373 -44.90 14.61 1.61
C GLY A 373 -44.89 13.48 0.59
N LYS A 374 -43.71 12.94 0.27
CA LYS A 374 -43.54 11.87 -0.70
C LYS A 374 -43.32 10.52 -0.03
N LEU A 375 -44.05 9.51 -0.47
CA LEU A 375 -43.90 8.14 -0.01
C LEU A 375 -42.95 7.37 -0.93
N ALA A 376 -41.93 6.74 -0.33
CA ALA A 376 -41.04 5.83 -1.05
C ALA A 376 -41.75 4.49 -1.31
N LEU A 377 -41.94 4.16 -2.59
CA LEU A 377 -42.51 2.88 -3.02
C LEU A 377 -41.40 2.04 -3.67
N VAL A 378 -40.89 1.06 -2.92
CA VAL A 378 -39.80 0.19 -3.39
C VAL A 378 -40.34 -0.92 -4.28
N THR A 379 -39.52 -1.44 -5.19
CA THR A 379 -39.88 -2.57 -6.04
C THR A 379 -40.18 -3.83 -5.23
N ALA A 380 -41.00 -4.73 -5.76
CA ALA A 380 -41.42 -5.94 -5.05
C ALA A 380 -40.25 -6.87 -4.64
N THR A 381 -39.13 -6.79 -5.35
CA THR A 381 -37.90 -7.55 -5.10
C THR A 381 -36.96 -6.90 -4.08
N ALA A 382 -37.24 -5.66 -3.65
CA ALA A 382 -36.38 -4.95 -2.71
C ALA A 382 -36.45 -5.57 -1.31
N PRO A 383 -35.32 -5.87 -0.66
CA PRO A 383 -35.32 -6.45 0.69
C PRO A 383 -35.73 -5.42 1.74
N ALA A 384 -36.54 -5.83 2.71
CA ALA A 384 -36.94 -4.99 3.84
C ALA A 384 -35.72 -4.45 4.59
N ALA A 385 -35.77 -3.21 5.05
CA ALA A 385 -34.75 -2.66 5.92
C ALA A 385 -34.81 -3.36 7.30
N PRO A 386 -33.68 -3.51 8.01
CA PRO A 386 -33.67 -4.07 9.37
C PRO A 386 -34.65 -3.32 10.28
N GLY A 387 -35.49 -4.06 11.02
CA GLY A 387 -36.49 -3.47 11.92
C GLY A 387 -37.75 -2.92 11.22
N THR A 388 -37.90 -3.17 9.91
CA THR A 388 -39.09 -2.80 9.14
C THR A 388 -39.82 -4.02 8.60
N THR A 389 -41.13 -3.88 8.44
CA THR A 389 -42.00 -4.83 7.73
C THR A 389 -42.43 -4.20 6.42
N GLN A 390 -42.34 -4.95 5.32
CA GLN A 390 -42.82 -4.46 4.02
C GLN A 390 -44.27 -4.83 3.77
N VAL A 391 -45.04 -3.91 3.22
CA VAL A 391 -46.44 -4.09 2.82
C VAL A 391 -46.59 -3.83 1.33
N SER A 392 -47.15 -4.79 0.60
CA SER A 392 -47.42 -4.66 -0.83
C SER A 392 -48.53 -3.63 -1.10
N MET A 393 -48.30 -2.79 -2.10
CA MET A 393 -49.30 -1.84 -2.61
C MET A 393 -49.77 -2.25 -4.00
N TYR A 394 -51.04 -1.99 -4.31
CA TYR A 394 -51.68 -2.36 -5.57
C TYR A 394 -52.34 -1.15 -6.23
N GLN A 395 -52.34 -1.15 -7.57
CA GLN A 395 -53.04 -0.19 -8.42
C GLN A 395 -54.19 -0.92 -9.13
N CYS A 396 -55.38 -0.33 -9.16
CA CYS A 396 -56.56 -0.95 -9.75
C CYS A 396 -57.08 -0.14 -10.95
N PRO A 397 -57.82 -0.74 -11.88
CA PRO A 397 -58.46 -0.01 -12.97
C PRO A 397 -59.48 1.01 -12.42
N PRO A 398 -59.70 2.16 -13.11
CA PRO A 398 -60.82 3.07 -12.86
C PRO A 398 -62.13 2.32 -13.05
N SER A 399 -62.67 1.78 -11.97
CA SER A 399 -64.04 1.28 -11.93
C SER A 399 -64.79 2.13 -10.92
N GLN A 400 -65.94 2.62 -11.36
CA GLN A 400 -66.77 3.50 -10.55
C GLN A 400 -67.11 2.78 -9.24
N SER A 401 -66.82 3.43 -8.10
CA SER A 401 -67.13 2.96 -6.74
C SER A 401 -66.09 2.10 -5.99
N LEU A 402 -64.80 2.33 -6.21
CA LEU A 402 -63.81 2.05 -5.16
C LEU A 402 -63.71 3.28 -4.23
N GLY A 403 -63.74 3.04 -2.91
CA GLY A 403 -63.64 4.00 -1.78
C GLY A 403 -62.45 4.99 -1.77
N GLY A 404 -61.81 5.23 -2.90
CA GLY A 404 -60.64 6.11 -3.09
C GLY A 404 -60.24 6.30 -4.56
N GLY A 405 -61.11 5.95 -5.53
CA GLY A 405 -60.81 6.02 -6.97
C GLY A 405 -60.01 4.84 -7.50
N SER A 406 -59.30 5.03 -8.61
CA SER A 406 -58.45 4.00 -9.29
C SER A 406 -57.19 3.60 -8.49
N TRP A 407 -56.98 4.20 -7.32
CA TRP A 407 -55.75 4.11 -6.54
C TRP A 407 -56.08 4.07 -5.06
N GLY A 408 -55.56 3.10 -4.31
CA GLY A 408 -55.83 2.97 -2.88
C GLY A 408 -54.99 1.91 -2.20
N PHE A 409 -55.01 1.92 -0.87
CA PHE A 409 -54.40 0.89 -0.04
C PHE A 409 -55.41 -0.23 0.14
N TYR A 410 -55.25 -1.30 -0.62
CA TYR A 410 -56.18 -2.41 -0.59
C TYR A 410 -55.51 -3.62 0.05
N GLY A 411 -56.05 -4.06 1.19
CA GLY A 411 -55.69 -5.37 1.76
C GLY A 411 -56.23 -6.50 0.88
N CYS A 412 -55.42 -7.50 0.59
CA CYS A 412 -55.88 -8.73 -0.04
C CYS A 412 -56.34 -9.69 1.07
N GLN A 413 -57.65 -9.94 1.17
CA GLN A 413 -58.27 -10.98 2.04
C GLN A 413 -57.64 -11.13 3.45
N ASN A 414 -57.68 -10.10 4.29
CA ASN A 414 -57.18 -10.16 5.68
C ASN A 414 -55.72 -10.61 5.86
N GLN A 415 -54.87 -10.47 4.84
CA GLN A 415 -53.47 -10.88 4.90
C GLN A 415 -52.55 -9.71 4.54
N LEU A 416 -51.46 -9.56 5.29
CA LEU A 416 -50.24 -8.88 4.85
C LEU A 416 -49.58 -9.73 3.74
N ALA A 417 -50.27 -9.88 2.60
CA ALA A 417 -49.94 -10.93 1.66
C ALA A 417 -48.80 -10.54 0.72
N SER A 418 -47.77 -11.39 0.76
CA SER A 418 -46.70 -11.58 -0.21
C SER A 418 -47.18 -12.16 -1.57
N THR A 419 -48.49 -12.12 -1.87
CA THR A 419 -49.07 -12.70 -3.08
C THR A 419 -48.96 -11.74 -4.28
N PRO A 420 -48.48 -12.18 -5.45
CA PRO A 420 -48.19 -11.31 -6.60
C PRO A 420 -49.42 -10.70 -7.29
N THR A 421 -50.63 -11.19 -7.00
CA THR A 421 -51.89 -10.73 -7.60
C THR A 421 -52.99 -10.63 -6.54
N CYS A 422 -53.67 -9.48 -6.45
CA CYS A 422 -54.84 -9.28 -5.60
C CYS A 422 -56.09 -9.26 -6.50
N THR A 423 -56.90 -10.31 -6.42
CA THR A 423 -58.12 -10.46 -7.24
C THR A 423 -59.40 -10.06 -6.50
N ILE A 424 -59.36 -9.83 -5.18
CA ILE A 424 -60.51 -9.44 -4.35
C ILE A 424 -60.09 -8.34 -3.38
N ILE A 425 -60.71 -7.17 -3.49
CA ILE A 425 -60.50 -6.02 -2.60
C ILE A 425 -61.73 -5.87 -1.69
N GLU A 426 -61.50 -5.74 -0.38
CA GLU A 426 -62.58 -5.57 0.59
C GLU A 426 -62.94 -4.07 0.76
N ALA A 427 -64.02 -3.63 0.09
CA ALA A 427 -65.04 -2.63 0.52
C ALA A 427 -65.57 -1.78 -0.67
N PRO A 428 -66.89 -1.46 -0.76
CA PRO A 428 -68.03 -1.87 0.07
C PRO A 428 -68.80 -3.10 -0.45
N THR A 429 -68.38 -3.69 -1.57
CA THR A 429 -68.93 -4.97 -2.07
C THR A 429 -67.80 -5.89 -2.50
N THR A 430 -67.92 -7.19 -2.24
CA THR A 430 -66.96 -8.22 -2.65
C THR A 430 -66.96 -8.32 -4.17
N GLN A 431 -66.22 -7.44 -4.83
CA GLN A 431 -66.06 -7.43 -6.28
C GLN A 431 -64.62 -7.81 -6.61
N ALA A 432 -64.48 -8.63 -7.64
CA ALA A 432 -63.18 -9.04 -8.13
C ALA A 432 -62.60 -7.94 -9.01
N PHE A 433 -61.47 -7.35 -8.60
CA PHE A 433 -60.76 -6.35 -9.38
C PHE A 433 -59.39 -6.91 -9.78
N ASN A 434 -59.02 -6.73 -11.06
CA ASN A 434 -57.70 -7.12 -11.56
C ASN A 434 -56.67 -6.03 -11.23
N CYS A 435 -56.15 -6.02 -10.02
CA CYS A 435 -55.18 -5.01 -9.58
C CYS A 435 -53.75 -5.49 -9.80
N THR A 436 -52.88 -4.57 -10.21
CA THR A 436 -51.46 -4.81 -10.44
C THR A 436 -50.62 -4.33 -9.26
N ALA A 437 -49.61 -5.10 -8.85
CA ALA A 437 -48.68 -4.68 -7.80
C ALA A 437 -47.95 -3.38 -8.21
N ALA A 438 -48.07 -2.35 -7.40
CA ALA A 438 -47.44 -1.04 -7.62
C ALA A 438 -46.05 -0.95 -6.97
N GLY A 439 -45.80 -1.73 -5.92
CA GLY A 439 -44.55 -1.81 -5.17
C GLY A 439 -44.78 -2.21 -3.71
N LYS A 440 -43.83 -1.92 -2.83
CA LYS A 440 -43.94 -2.16 -1.38
C LYS A 440 -43.57 -0.89 -0.60
N ILE A 441 -44.21 -0.70 0.54
CA ILE A 441 -43.86 0.32 1.53
C ILE A 441 -43.24 -0.33 2.77
N SER A 442 -42.31 0.35 3.40
CA SER A 442 -41.65 -0.13 4.61
C SER A 442 -42.25 0.52 5.86
N LEU A 443 -42.62 -0.30 6.84
CA LEU A 443 -43.20 0.12 8.12
C LEU A 443 -42.22 -0.20 9.25
N ALA A 444 -41.78 0.82 9.98
CA ALA A 444 -40.95 0.62 11.16
C ALA A 444 -41.82 0.26 12.37
N ALA A 445 -41.39 -0.73 13.15
CA ALA A 445 -42.11 -1.17 14.36
C ALA A 445 -42.16 -0.07 15.45
N SER A 446 -41.16 0.81 15.48
CA SER A 446 -41.10 1.99 16.34
C SER A 446 -41.09 3.26 15.49
N PRO A 447 -41.63 4.40 15.97
CA PRO A 447 -41.60 5.66 15.23
C PRO A 447 -40.17 6.05 14.84
N PRO A 448 -39.84 6.07 13.53
CA PRO A 448 -38.50 6.40 13.07
C PRO A 448 -38.27 7.92 13.15
N THR A 449 -37.01 8.34 13.15
CA THR A 449 -36.69 9.75 12.96
C THR A 449 -36.95 10.14 11.50
N ALA A 450 -37.88 11.06 11.25
CA ALA A 450 -38.09 11.59 9.91
C ALA A 450 -36.87 12.43 9.45
N PRO A 451 -36.51 12.38 8.16
CA PRO A 451 -35.52 13.28 7.60
C PRO A 451 -36.00 14.74 7.72
N PRO A 452 -35.09 15.74 7.62
CA PRO A 452 -35.48 17.15 7.65
C PRO A 452 -36.59 17.46 6.62
N GLY A 453 -37.70 18.01 7.09
CA GLY A 453 -38.89 18.29 6.25
C GLY A 453 -39.82 17.10 6.03
N GLY A 454 -39.43 15.89 6.43
CA GLY A 454 -40.25 14.69 6.38
C GLY A 454 -41.26 14.58 7.53
N LYS A 455 -42.21 13.65 7.39
CA LYS A 455 -43.26 13.38 8.39
C LYS A 455 -43.32 11.89 8.71
N VAL A 456 -43.57 11.55 9.97
CA VAL A 456 -43.85 10.17 10.39
C VAL A 456 -45.36 9.98 10.43
N VAL A 457 -45.85 8.90 9.84
CA VAL A 457 -47.28 8.57 9.81
C VAL A 457 -47.48 7.18 10.44
N PRO A 458 -48.17 7.07 11.59
CA PRO A 458 -48.50 5.79 12.18
C PRO A 458 -49.56 5.05 11.34
N MET A 459 -49.48 3.72 11.35
CA MET A 459 -50.41 2.82 10.67
C MET A 459 -51.10 1.90 11.67
N TYR A 460 -52.39 1.66 11.42
CA TYR A 460 -53.25 0.86 12.29
C TYR A 460 -53.99 -0.23 11.51
N GLN A 461 -54.22 -1.36 12.16
CA GLN A 461 -55.09 -2.43 11.70
C GLN A 461 -56.37 -2.43 12.53
N CYS A 462 -57.53 -2.45 11.88
CA CYS A 462 -58.84 -2.47 12.54
C CYS A 462 -59.56 -3.80 12.23
N PRO A 463 -60.54 -4.21 13.05
CA PRO A 463 -61.30 -5.43 12.78
C PRO A 463 -62.02 -5.40 11.42
N PRO A 464 -62.15 -6.54 10.71
CA PRO A 464 -62.87 -6.64 9.44
C PRO A 464 -64.34 -6.25 9.65
N GLN A 465 -64.79 -5.11 9.12
CA GLN A 465 -66.19 -4.68 9.12
C GLN A 465 -66.57 -4.02 7.78
N GLN A 466 -67.84 -4.16 7.39
CA GLN A 466 -68.35 -3.92 6.04
C GLN A 466 -68.31 -2.46 5.54
N SER A 467 -67.89 -1.48 6.34
CA SER A 467 -68.10 -0.05 6.03
C SER A 467 -66.89 0.87 6.24
N LEU A 468 -65.71 0.34 6.54
CA LEU A 468 -64.50 1.15 6.49
C LEU A 468 -64.07 1.22 5.01
N GLY A 469 -64.05 2.41 4.41
CA GLY A 469 -63.76 2.60 2.97
C GLY A 469 -62.35 2.19 2.51
N GLY A 470 -61.64 1.39 3.29
CA GLY A 470 -60.39 0.70 2.95
C GLY A 470 -60.30 -0.77 3.43
N GLY A 471 -61.39 -1.35 3.95
CA GLY A 471 -61.40 -2.72 4.49
C GLY A 471 -60.76 -2.83 5.88
N SER A 472 -60.27 -4.03 6.26
CA SER A 472 -59.65 -4.31 7.58
C SER A 472 -58.32 -3.58 7.83
N TRP A 473 -57.77 -2.90 6.83
CA TRP A 473 -56.46 -2.26 6.85
C TRP A 473 -56.57 -0.85 6.27
N GLY A 474 -56.08 0.17 6.97
CA GLY A 474 -56.24 1.54 6.50
C GLY A 474 -55.47 2.56 7.32
N PHE A 475 -55.38 3.76 6.78
CA PHE A 475 -54.84 4.89 7.49
C PHE A 475 -55.98 5.59 8.20
N TYR A 476 -56.09 5.35 9.50
CA TYR A 476 -57.11 5.99 10.29
C TYR A 476 -56.47 7.13 11.07
N GLY A 477 -56.82 8.36 10.70
CA GLY A 477 -56.56 9.51 11.54
C GLY A 477 -57.40 9.39 12.81
N CYS A 478 -56.76 9.52 13.98
CA CYS A 478 -57.50 9.64 15.22
C CYS A 478 -57.97 11.09 15.36
N GLN A 479 -59.28 11.30 15.59
CA GLN A 479 -59.97 12.61 15.68
C GLN A 479 -59.04 13.84 15.66
N GLY A 480 -58.82 14.42 14.48
CA GLY A 480 -58.10 15.68 14.31
C GLY A 480 -56.58 15.66 14.58
N GLN A 481 -55.91 14.51 14.68
CA GLN A 481 -54.46 14.45 14.89
C GLN A 481 -53.72 13.53 13.91
N LEU A 482 -52.59 14.03 13.39
CA LEU A 482 -51.43 13.20 13.05
C LEU A 482 -50.90 12.66 14.39
N ALA A 483 -51.50 11.57 14.88
CA ALA A 483 -51.37 11.14 16.26
C ALA A 483 -49.93 10.75 16.63
N SER A 484 -49.34 11.49 17.57
CA SER A 484 -48.27 11.00 18.45
C SER A 484 -48.83 10.11 19.58
N THR A 485 -50.13 9.79 19.58
CA THR A 485 -50.79 9.00 20.61
C THR A 485 -50.80 7.50 20.28
N PRO A 486 -50.40 6.63 21.23
CA PRO A 486 -50.20 5.19 21.01
C PRO A 486 -51.49 4.35 20.84
N THR A 487 -52.68 4.93 21.05
CA THR A 487 -53.97 4.23 20.91
C THR A 487 -54.93 5.06 20.08
N CYS A 488 -55.51 4.45 19.04
CA CYS A 488 -56.60 5.05 18.29
C CYS A 488 -57.93 4.32 18.57
N ASN A 489 -58.82 5.01 19.28
CA ASN A 489 -60.10 4.47 19.73
C ASN A 489 -61.32 5.00 18.93
N ILE A 490 -61.11 5.98 18.03
CA ILE A 490 -62.18 6.60 17.22
C ILE A 490 -61.64 6.83 15.81
N THR A 491 -62.17 6.12 14.81
CA THR A 491 -61.85 6.31 13.39
C THR A 491 -63.02 7.01 12.69
N GLU A 492 -62.75 8.01 11.85
CA GLU A 492 -63.80 8.80 11.18
C GLU A 492 -64.24 8.15 9.87
N TYR A 493 -65.43 7.54 9.82
CA TYR A 493 -66.37 7.51 8.68
C TYR A 493 -67.70 6.82 9.06
N PRO A 494 -68.84 7.07 8.38
CA PRO A 494 -69.65 8.30 8.37
C PRO A 494 -70.50 8.49 9.65
N SER A 495 -70.27 7.69 10.69
CA SER A 495 -70.84 7.86 12.03
C SER A 495 -69.71 7.59 13.02
N SER A 496 -69.47 8.47 13.99
CA SER A 496 -68.43 8.29 15.01
C SER A 496 -68.65 6.97 15.75
N GLN A 497 -67.95 5.91 15.34
CA GLN A 497 -67.98 4.61 16.00
C GLN A 497 -66.61 4.36 16.64
N ASN A 498 -66.63 3.85 17.87
CA ASN A 498 -65.42 3.51 18.60
C ASN A 498 -64.92 2.16 18.09
N PHE A 499 -63.81 2.18 17.37
CA PHE A 499 -63.11 0.96 16.94
C PHE A 499 -61.80 0.87 17.70
N THR A 500 -61.50 -0.31 18.23
CA THR A 500 -60.19 -0.61 18.81
C THR A 500 -59.27 -1.08 17.69
N CYS A 501 -58.41 -0.19 17.20
CA CYS A 501 -57.42 -0.51 16.19
C CYS A 501 -56.04 -0.74 16.81
N THR A 502 -55.28 -1.71 16.29
CA THR A 502 -53.94 -2.07 16.77
C THR A 502 -52.88 -1.36 15.92
N PRO A 503 -51.87 -0.69 16.53
CA PRO A 503 -50.76 -0.12 15.78
C PRO A 503 -49.92 -1.23 15.13
N VAL A 504 -49.60 -1.08 13.84
CA VAL A 504 -48.82 -2.07 13.07
C VAL A 504 -47.46 -1.55 12.63
N GLY A 505 -47.20 -0.26 12.81
CA GLY A 505 -45.91 0.39 12.54
C GLY A 505 -46.09 1.83 12.08
N SER A 506 -45.00 2.46 11.68
CA SER A 506 -44.98 3.82 11.16
C SER A 506 -44.22 3.90 9.84
N MET A 507 -44.75 4.66 8.88
CA MET A 507 -44.07 4.99 7.64
C MET A 507 -43.47 6.40 7.70
N VAL A 508 -42.52 6.69 6.81
CA VAL A 508 -41.88 8.00 6.66
C VAL A 508 -42.25 8.59 5.31
N LEU A 509 -42.70 9.85 5.34
CA LEU A 509 -42.85 10.68 4.15
C LEU A 509 -41.64 11.59 4.04
N GLY A 510 -40.98 11.56 2.90
CA GLY A 510 -39.96 12.52 2.52
C GLY A 510 -40.55 13.90 2.21
N PRO A 511 -39.71 14.94 2.15
CA PRO A 511 -40.11 16.29 1.77
C PRO A 511 -40.64 16.43 0.34
#